data_AF-A0AAE2YNN7-F1
#
_entry.id   AF-A0AAE2YNN7-F1
#
_cell.length_a   1.000
_cell.length_b   1.000
_cell.length_c   1.000
_cell.angle_alpha   90.00
_cell.angle_beta   90.00
_cell.angle_gamma   90.00
#
_symmetry.space_group_name_H-M   'P 1'
#
loop_
_entity.id
_entity.type
_entity.pdbx_description
1 polymer ?
#
loop_
_entity_poly.entity_id
_entity_poly.type
_entity_poly.pdbx_seq_one_letter_code
_entity_poly.pdbx_strand_id
1 'polypeptide(L)'
;MNAKTPSQAQQTTLAQRQQGLTLIEAMVALAIFAIGSLGIIGLFLNSFSMSAQNQNLTSGFEIAQSAVGVLRANGANALNLNGATASASSASNSLLAPVSSVMSAYGMPPQASVTIIVATTITGANLCPCNATVTVSWGNGASYQTQTIVGY
;
A
#
# COMPACT_ATOMS: atom_id res chain seq x y z
N MET A 1 22.13 -8.39 -91.63
CA MET A 1 20.89 -8.64 -90.86
C MET A 1 21.14 -8.26 -89.41
N ASN A 2 20.14 -7.61 -88.82
CA ASN A 2 20.14 -6.77 -87.62
C ASN A 2 20.85 -7.28 -86.36
N ALA A 3 21.51 -6.31 -85.70
CA ALA A 3 21.78 -6.30 -84.28
C ALA A 3 20.48 -6.22 -83.47
N LYS A 4 20.40 -6.93 -82.33
CA LYS A 4 19.40 -6.69 -81.29
C LYS A 4 20.06 -6.79 -79.92
N THR A 5 20.36 -5.63 -79.36
CA THR A 5 20.76 -5.39 -77.97
C THR A 5 19.59 -5.69 -77.03
N PRO A 6 19.82 -6.32 -75.86
CA PRO A 6 18.79 -6.44 -74.83
C PRO A 6 18.58 -5.10 -74.12
N SER A 7 17.31 -4.71 -74.09
CA SER A 7 16.71 -3.60 -73.35
C SER A 7 16.99 -3.75 -71.85
N GLN A 8 17.64 -2.73 -71.27
CA GLN A 8 17.85 -2.56 -69.84
C GLN A 8 16.50 -2.24 -69.19
N ALA A 9 15.97 -3.16 -68.38
CA ALA A 9 14.83 -2.91 -67.53
C ALA A 9 15.22 -1.86 -66.47
N GLN A 10 14.55 -0.71 -66.51
CA GLN A 10 14.67 0.37 -65.53
C GLN A 10 14.48 -0.16 -64.11
N GLN A 11 15.57 -0.22 -63.36
CA GLN A 11 15.55 -0.31 -61.90
C GLN A 11 15.03 1.03 -61.36
N THR A 12 13.76 1.08 -60.99
CA THR A 12 13.20 2.15 -60.16
C THR A 12 13.79 2.03 -58.75
N THR A 13 14.99 2.55 -58.55
CA THR A 13 15.50 2.87 -57.22
C THR A 13 14.59 3.93 -56.62
N LEU A 14 13.72 3.51 -55.68
CA LEU A 14 13.04 4.40 -54.75
C LEU A 14 14.14 5.14 -53.96
N ALA A 15 14.52 6.33 -54.45
CA ALA A 15 15.45 7.21 -53.77
C ALA A 15 14.78 7.64 -52.46
N GLN A 16 15.08 6.91 -51.39
CA GLN A 16 14.64 7.22 -50.05
C GLN A 16 15.30 8.55 -49.66
N ARG A 17 14.56 9.65 -49.79
CA ARG A 17 15.01 11.00 -49.39
C ARG A 17 15.35 10.95 -47.91
N GLN A 18 16.65 10.96 -47.60
CA GLN A 18 17.13 11.23 -46.25
C GLN A 18 16.84 12.70 -45.95
N GLN A 19 15.75 12.97 -45.24
CA GLN A 19 15.48 14.28 -44.67
C GLN A 19 16.32 14.41 -43.40
N GLY A 20 17.31 15.30 -43.43
CA GLY A 20 18.09 15.65 -42.23
C GLY A 20 17.22 16.43 -41.25
N LEU A 21 17.37 16.15 -39.96
CA LEU A 21 16.73 16.92 -38.89
C LEU A 21 17.34 18.32 -38.83
N THR A 22 16.49 19.35 -38.79
CA THR A 22 16.97 20.71 -38.53
C THR A 22 17.29 20.89 -37.05
N LEU A 23 18.25 21.77 -36.72
CA LEU A 23 18.64 22.01 -35.32
C LEU A 23 17.45 22.48 -34.47
N ILE A 24 16.59 23.32 -35.04
CA ILE A 24 15.40 23.83 -34.36
C ILE A 24 14.36 22.72 -34.12
N GLU A 25 14.18 21.80 -35.06
CA GLU A 25 13.29 20.65 -34.92
C GLU A 25 13.77 19.70 -33.82
N ALA A 26 15.08 19.48 -33.70
CA ALA A 26 15.65 18.71 -32.59
C ALA A 26 15.41 19.38 -31.24
N MET A 27 15.54 20.72 -31.15
CA MET A 27 15.26 21.45 -29.91
C MET A 27 13.78 21.38 -29.51
N VAL A 28 12.88 21.53 -30.49
CA VAL A 28 11.43 21.40 -30.25
C VAL A 28 11.08 19.98 -29.83
N ALA A 29 11.63 18.96 -30.49
CA ALA A 29 11.43 17.55 -30.13
C ALA A 29 11.91 17.25 -28.70
N LEU A 30 13.10 17.75 -28.33
CA LEU A 30 13.63 17.61 -26.97
C LEU A 30 12.78 18.35 -25.94
N ALA A 31 12.24 19.53 -26.27
CA ALA A 31 11.36 20.27 -25.37
C ALA A 31 10.04 19.53 -25.11
N ILE A 32 9.40 19.03 -26.18
CA ILE A 32 8.17 18.22 -26.07
C ILE A 32 8.46 16.93 -25.28
N PHE A 33 9.59 16.27 -25.56
CA PHE A 33 10.01 15.08 -24.83
C PHE A 33 10.24 15.37 -23.33
N ALA A 34 10.91 16.46 -22.99
CA ALA A 34 11.15 16.86 -21.61
C ALA A 34 9.83 17.11 -20.85
N ILE A 35 8.90 17.88 -21.45
CA ILE A 35 7.59 18.15 -20.85
C ILE A 35 6.79 16.86 -20.66
N GLY A 36 6.78 15.98 -21.67
CA GLY A 36 6.11 14.68 -21.59
C GLY A 36 6.70 13.79 -20.49
N SER A 37 8.02 13.72 -20.39
CA SER A 37 8.72 12.90 -19.39
C SER A 37 8.43 13.37 -17.96
N LEU A 38 8.40 14.69 -17.71
CA LEU A 38 8.06 15.26 -16.41
C LEU A 38 6.61 14.96 -16.01
N GLY A 39 5.68 15.02 -16.98
CA GLY A 39 4.29 14.63 -16.76
C GLY A 39 4.14 13.18 -16.29
N ILE A 40 4.85 12.25 -16.93
CA ILE A 40 4.84 10.82 -16.56
C ILE A 40 5.43 10.61 -15.16
N ILE A 41 6.57 11.23 -14.85
CA ILE A 41 7.20 11.13 -13.53
C ILE A 41 6.23 11.61 -12.43
N GLY A 42 5.52 12.72 -12.66
CA GLY A 42 4.51 13.23 -11.74
C GLY A 42 3.42 12.20 -11.43
N LEU A 43 2.94 11.48 -12.44
CA LEU A 43 1.93 10.42 -12.25
C LEU A 43 2.48 9.23 -11.45
N PHE A 44 3.73 8.84 -11.71
CA PHE A 44 4.38 7.73 -11.00
C PHE A 44 4.58 8.04 -9.51
N LEU A 45 5.02 9.27 -9.17
CA LEU A 45 5.21 9.68 -7.78
C LEU A 45 3.90 9.66 -6.98
N ASN A 46 2.80 10.10 -7.59
CA ASN A 46 1.47 10.03 -6.97
C ASN A 46 0.97 8.59 -6.81
N SER A 47 1.34 7.70 -7.73
CA SER A 47 0.96 6.28 -7.65
C SER A 47 1.65 5.57 -6.50
N PHE A 48 2.92 5.89 -6.22
CA PHE A 48 3.65 5.31 -5.08
C PHE A 48 3.06 5.72 -3.72
N SER A 49 2.71 7.00 -3.54
CA SER A 49 2.12 7.47 -2.29
C SER A 49 0.75 6.82 -2.05
N MET A 50 -0.08 6.71 -3.08
CA MET A 50 -1.38 6.05 -3.01
C MET A 50 -1.24 4.54 -2.75
N SER A 51 -0.26 3.87 -3.35
CA SER A 51 0.01 2.45 -3.11
C SER A 51 0.45 2.20 -1.65
N ALA A 52 1.36 3.02 -1.12
CA ALA A 52 1.80 2.93 0.28
C ALA A 52 0.65 3.17 1.28
N GLN A 53 -0.23 4.14 0.99
CA GLN A 53 -1.39 4.41 1.82
C GLN A 53 -2.39 3.24 1.81
N ASN A 54 -2.69 2.67 0.64
CA ASN A 54 -3.57 1.51 0.53
C ASN A 54 -2.99 0.29 1.25
N GLN A 55 -1.69 0.06 1.14
CA GLN A 55 -1.03 -1.05 1.86
C GLN A 55 -1.15 -0.91 3.38
N ASN A 56 -1.00 0.31 3.91
CA ASN A 56 -1.22 0.58 5.34
C ASN A 56 -2.68 0.34 5.74
N LEU A 57 -3.65 0.74 4.92
CA LEU A 57 -5.07 0.49 5.22
C LEU A 57 -5.42 -1.00 5.21
N THR A 58 -4.95 -1.75 4.21
CA THR A 58 -5.21 -3.19 4.11
C THR A 58 -4.54 -3.97 5.26
N SER A 59 -3.24 -3.75 5.50
CA SER A 59 -2.53 -4.40 6.61
C SER A 59 -3.12 -4.00 7.97
N GLY A 60 -3.46 -2.72 8.13
CA GLY A 60 -4.10 -2.17 9.32
C GLY A 60 -5.45 -2.82 9.61
N PHE A 61 -6.28 -2.97 8.58
CA PHE A 61 -7.55 -3.67 8.68
C PHE A 61 -7.36 -5.11 9.14
N GLU A 62 -6.49 -5.87 8.48
CA GLU A 62 -6.30 -7.29 8.83
C GLU A 62 -5.74 -7.51 10.23
N ILE A 63 -4.78 -6.68 10.65
CA ILE A 63 -4.23 -6.72 12.00
C ILE A 63 -5.31 -6.35 13.03
N ALA A 64 -6.09 -5.32 12.73
CA ALA A 64 -7.21 -4.93 13.58
C ALA A 64 -8.27 -6.05 13.68
N GLN A 65 -8.57 -6.74 12.58
CA GLN A 65 -9.48 -7.89 12.59
C GLN A 65 -8.92 -9.06 13.40
N SER A 66 -7.61 -9.31 13.35
CA SER A 66 -6.95 -10.32 14.19
C SER A 66 -7.11 -9.97 15.69
N ALA A 67 -6.86 -8.70 16.06
CA ALA A 67 -7.03 -8.23 17.43
C ALA A 67 -8.50 -8.27 17.90
N VAL A 68 -9.44 -7.88 17.04
CA VAL A 68 -10.89 -8.02 17.30
C VAL A 68 -11.25 -9.50 17.47
N GLY A 69 -10.68 -10.40 16.67
CA GLY A 69 -10.84 -11.84 16.81
C GLY A 69 -10.41 -12.35 18.18
N VAL A 70 -9.24 -11.92 18.65
CA VAL A 70 -8.74 -12.23 20.00
C VAL A 70 -9.69 -11.68 21.08
N LEU A 71 -10.15 -10.44 20.95
CA LEU A 71 -11.08 -9.81 21.89
C LEU A 71 -12.42 -10.55 21.97
N ARG A 72 -12.95 -11.00 20.82
CA ARG A 72 -14.19 -11.78 20.77
C ARG A 72 -14.02 -13.18 21.34
N ALA A 73 -12.90 -13.85 21.04
CA ALA A 73 -12.57 -15.14 21.61
C ALA A 73 -12.40 -15.10 23.13
N ASN A 74 -12.02 -13.93 23.68
CA ASN A 74 -11.83 -13.69 25.10
C ASN A 74 -12.90 -12.76 25.69
N GLY A 75 -14.12 -12.75 25.15
CA GLY A 75 -15.17 -11.79 25.51
C GLY A 75 -15.38 -11.61 27.03
N ALA A 76 -15.48 -12.72 27.77
CA ALA A 76 -15.65 -12.71 29.23
C ALA A 76 -14.45 -12.08 30.00
N ASN A 77 -13.26 -12.09 29.40
CA ASN A 77 -12.02 -11.57 29.99
C ASN A 77 -11.49 -10.35 29.22
N ALA A 78 -12.31 -9.70 28.39
CA ALA A 78 -11.85 -8.61 27.53
C ALA A 78 -11.25 -7.43 28.32
N LEU A 79 -11.71 -7.20 29.55
CA LEU A 79 -11.17 -6.21 30.48
C LEU A 79 -9.68 -6.44 30.80
N ASN A 80 -9.20 -7.69 30.80
CA ASN A 80 -7.78 -8.02 31.02
C ASN A 80 -6.89 -7.63 29.83
N LEU A 81 -7.49 -7.30 28.69
CA LEU A 81 -6.81 -6.80 27.49
C LEU A 81 -6.80 -5.27 27.43
N ASN A 82 -7.39 -4.57 28.42
CA ASN A 82 -7.36 -3.12 28.47
C ASN A 82 -5.93 -2.61 28.66
N GLY A 83 -5.48 -1.73 27.76
CA GLY A 83 -4.11 -1.22 27.73
C GLY A 83 -3.09 -2.22 27.18
N ALA A 84 -3.52 -3.40 26.71
CA ALA A 84 -2.62 -4.37 26.12
C ALA A 84 -2.10 -3.86 24.76
N THR A 85 -0.83 -4.14 24.50
CA THR A 85 -0.14 -3.73 23.29
C THR A 85 0.50 -4.92 22.59
N ALA A 86 0.61 -4.82 21.26
CA ALA A 86 1.36 -5.77 20.45
C ALA A 86 2.20 -5.02 19.42
N SER A 87 3.34 -5.61 19.07
CA SER A 87 4.23 -5.18 18.00
C SER A 87 4.56 -6.39 17.14
N ALA A 88 5.28 -6.18 16.04
CA ALA A 88 5.76 -7.28 15.21
C ALA A 88 6.69 -8.25 15.95
N SER A 89 7.31 -7.84 17.06
CA SER A 89 8.31 -8.64 17.77
C SER A 89 7.83 -9.19 19.12
N SER A 90 6.80 -8.59 19.70
CA SER A 90 6.36 -8.92 21.05
C SER A 90 4.91 -8.51 21.29
N ALA A 91 4.27 -9.18 22.24
CA ALA A 91 2.96 -8.82 22.76
C ALA A 91 3.04 -8.66 24.28
N SER A 92 2.40 -7.63 24.82
CA SER A 92 2.34 -7.39 26.27
C SER A 92 1.48 -8.43 26.99
N ASN A 93 0.61 -9.12 26.24
CA ASN A 93 -0.26 -10.19 26.71
C ASN A 93 -0.15 -11.40 25.79
N SER A 94 -0.02 -12.60 26.36
CA SER A 94 0.08 -13.86 25.60
C SER A 94 -1.09 -14.10 24.64
N LEU A 95 -2.29 -13.60 24.96
CA LEU A 95 -3.48 -13.70 24.12
C LEU A 95 -3.33 -12.92 22.80
N LEU A 96 -2.44 -11.93 22.75
CA LEU A 96 -2.15 -11.13 21.56
C LEU A 96 -0.98 -11.68 20.71
N ALA A 97 -0.42 -12.83 21.07
CA ALA A 97 0.60 -13.50 20.24
C ALA A 97 0.17 -13.72 18.77
N PRO A 98 -1.11 -14.06 18.46
CA PRO A 98 -1.58 -14.12 17.08
C PRO A 98 -1.49 -12.77 16.37
N VAL A 99 -1.76 -11.67 17.07
CA VAL A 99 -1.69 -10.31 16.51
C VAL A 99 -0.24 -9.96 16.16
N SER A 100 0.73 -10.25 17.04
CA SER A 100 2.16 -10.04 16.73
C SER A 100 2.63 -10.91 15.56
N SER A 101 2.10 -12.13 15.41
CA SER A 101 2.39 -12.99 14.27
C SER A 101 1.86 -12.42 12.95
N VAL A 102 0.66 -11.82 12.96
CA VAL A 102 0.11 -11.17 11.75
C VAL A 102 0.92 -9.91 11.42
N MET A 103 1.28 -9.10 12.43
CA MET A 103 2.12 -7.90 12.23
C MET A 103 3.49 -8.24 11.63
N SER A 104 4.13 -9.31 12.10
CA SER A 104 5.40 -9.79 11.54
C SER A 104 5.25 -10.37 10.14
N ALA A 105 4.17 -11.10 9.85
CA ALA A 105 3.88 -11.59 8.50
C ALA A 105 3.70 -10.45 7.48
N TYR A 106 3.14 -9.31 7.91
CA TYR A 106 3.03 -8.09 7.10
C TYR A 106 4.31 -7.25 7.02
N GLY A 107 5.42 -7.71 7.64
CA GLY A 107 6.69 -6.99 7.63
C GLY A 107 6.61 -5.61 8.27
N MET A 108 5.74 -5.45 9.29
CA MET A 108 5.58 -4.16 9.94
C MET A 108 6.89 -3.67 10.59
N PRO A 109 7.16 -2.36 10.55
CA PRO A 109 8.32 -1.80 11.21
C PRO A 109 8.22 -1.98 12.73
N PRO A 110 9.35 -2.01 13.46
CA PRO A 110 9.35 -2.21 14.91
C PRO A 110 8.68 -1.07 15.70
N GLN A 111 8.50 0.09 15.06
CA GLN A 111 7.78 1.24 15.61
C GLN A 111 6.27 1.09 15.51
N ALA A 112 5.78 0.14 14.70
CA ALA A 112 4.36 -0.12 14.57
C ALA A 112 3.86 -0.89 15.80
N SER A 113 2.70 -0.46 16.29
CA SER A 113 2.10 -1.05 17.48
C SER A 113 0.59 -1.11 17.36
N VAL A 114 0.01 -2.12 17.98
CA VAL A 114 -1.41 -2.24 18.23
C VAL A 114 -1.64 -1.93 19.70
N THR A 115 -2.62 -1.09 19.99
CA THR A 115 -3.07 -0.78 21.35
C THR A 115 -4.54 -1.08 21.46
N ILE A 116 -4.92 -1.76 22.54
CA ILE A 116 -6.30 -2.10 22.83
C ILE A 116 -6.76 -1.30 24.04
N ILE A 117 -7.91 -0.65 23.91
CA ILE A 117 -8.58 0.05 25.01
C ILE A 117 -9.96 -0.55 25.16
N VAL A 118 -10.26 -1.07 26.35
CA VAL A 118 -11.55 -1.67 26.66
C VAL A 118 -12.25 -0.81 27.70
N ALA A 119 -13.41 -0.26 27.33
CA ALA A 119 -14.24 0.54 28.20
C ALA A 119 -15.52 -0.21 28.54
N THR A 120 -15.85 -0.33 29.82
CA THR A 120 -17.14 -0.84 30.27
C THR A 120 -18.24 0.18 29.97
N THR A 121 -19.36 -0.26 29.42
CA THR A 121 -20.55 0.59 29.27
C THR A 121 -21.33 0.75 30.58
N ILE A 122 -21.05 -0.10 31.58
CA ILE A 122 -21.67 -0.09 32.91
C ILE A 122 -20.57 0.04 33.96
N THR A 123 -20.55 1.15 34.68
CA THR A 123 -19.64 1.38 35.81
C THR A 123 -19.93 0.39 36.94
N GLY A 124 -18.94 -0.43 37.32
CA GLY A 124 -18.99 -1.30 38.49
C GLY A 124 -19.37 -2.78 38.23
N ALA A 125 -19.54 -3.19 36.97
CA ALA A 125 -19.73 -4.60 36.62
C ALA A 125 -18.47 -5.17 35.94
N ASN A 126 -17.86 -6.20 36.54
CA ASN A 126 -16.78 -6.99 35.92
C ASN A 126 -17.27 -7.84 34.73
N LEU A 127 -18.55 -7.72 34.37
CA LEU A 127 -19.23 -8.44 33.30
C LEU A 127 -20.17 -7.45 32.60
N CYS A 128 -19.84 -7.07 31.37
CA CYS A 128 -20.76 -6.32 30.52
C CYS A 128 -20.33 -6.42 29.06
N PRO A 129 -21.26 -6.14 28.12
CA PRO A 129 -20.85 -5.72 26.79
C PRO A 129 -19.96 -4.46 26.94
N CYS A 130 -18.66 -4.65 26.80
CA CYS A 130 -17.61 -3.64 26.79
C CYS A 130 -17.40 -3.16 25.35
N ASN A 131 -17.12 -1.86 25.20
CA ASN A 131 -16.64 -1.32 23.94
C ASN A 131 -15.12 -1.46 23.92
N ALA A 132 -14.60 -2.28 23.01
CA ALA A 132 -13.18 -2.42 22.77
C ALA A 132 -12.78 -1.63 21.52
N THR A 133 -11.85 -0.71 21.70
CA THR A 133 -11.19 0.03 20.64
C THR A 133 -9.84 -0.60 20.36
N VAL A 134 -9.59 -0.94 19.10
CA VAL A 134 -8.28 -1.38 18.61
C VAL A 134 -7.69 -0.28 17.76
N THR A 135 -6.49 0.15 18.10
CA THR A 135 -5.72 1.15 17.34
C THR A 135 -4.45 0.51 16.83
N VAL A 136 -4.23 0.53 15.52
CA VAL A 136 -2.98 0.15 14.86
C VAL A 136 -2.24 1.43 14.49
N SER A 137 -0.96 1.55 14.84
CA SER A 137 -0.08 2.68 14.57
C SER A 137 1.14 2.21 13.78
N TRP A 138 1.63 3.02 12.84
CA TRP A 138 2.82 2.71 12.03
C TRP A 138 4.09 3.48 12.44
N GLY A 139 4.04 4.25 13.53
CA GLY A 139 5.18 5.05 14.02
C GLY A 139 5.46 6.34 13.20
N ASN A 140 4.94 6.46 11.99
CA ASN A 140 5.01 7.65 11.14
C ASN A 140 3.84 8.64 11.39
N GLY A 141 3.08 8.45 12.46
CA GLY A 141 1.88 9.23 12.78
C GLY A 141 0.59 8.76 12.09
N ALA A 142 0.66 7.80 11.15
CA ALA A 142 -0.54 7.16 10.63
C ALA A 142 -1.09 6.16 11.66
N SER A 143 -2.41 6.12 11.77
CA SER A 143 -3.12 5.16 12.62
C SER A 143 -4.43 4.71 11.99
N TYR A 144 -4.84 3.48 12.29
CA TYR A 144 -6.09 2.88 11.89
C TYR A 144 -6.80 2.44 13.16
N GLN A 145 -8.08 2.80 13.29
CA GLN A 145 -8.84 2.54 14.49
C GLN A 145 -10.14 1.83 14.12
N THR A 146 -10.49 0.82 14.90
CA THR A 146 -11.78 0.14 14.82
C THR A 146 -12.34 -0.06 16.22
N GLN A 147 -13.66 -0.14 16.31
CA GLN A 147 -14.38 -0.36 17.56
C GLN A 147 -15.27 -1.59 17.43
N THR A 148 -15.38 -2.35 18.52
CA THR A 148 -16.21 -3.55 18.56
C THR A 148 -16.81 -3.73 19.96
N ILE A 149 -17.95 -4.42 20.04
CA ILE A 149 -18.60 -4.74 21.30
C ILE A 149 -18.25 -6.20 21.66
N VAL A 150 -17.77 -6.42 22.89
CA VAL A 150 -17.33 -7.72 23.42
C VAL A 150 -17.84 -7.92 24.85
N GLY A 151 -17.92 -9.15 25.35
CA GLY A 151 -18.40 -9.41 26.73
C GLY A 151 -19.83 -9.92 26.83
N TYR A 152 -20.25 -10.70 25.83
CA TYR A 152 -21.35 -11.66 25.94
C TYR A 152 -20.83 -13.03 26.40
#